data_AF-A0A8B6GLA6-F1
#
_entry.id   AF-A0A8B6GLA6-F1
#
_cell.length_a   1.000
_cell.length_b   1.000
_cell.length_c   1.000
_cell.angle_alpha   90.00
_cell.angle_beta   90.00
_cell.angle_gamma   90.00
#
_symmetry.space_group_name_H-M   'P 1'
#
loop_
_entity.id
_entity.type
_entity.pdbx_description
1 polymer ?
#
loop_
_entity_poly.entity_id
_entity_poly.type
_entity_poly.pdbx_seq_one_letter_code
_entity_poly.pdbx_strand_id
1 'polypeptide(L)'
;MTIMSEACAERCNIMRLVDRRWGGIAKGVGTQQIIGRVHLGQIQIGKDYLQSSFSILKDQPMDMLLGLDMLKRHQCCIDLKRNLLIIGTTGTETRFLDETDLPGHARLNVGPMSPKAAEEEDKLLAEAIHKSQTEHQGYLQRK
;
A
#
# COMPACT_ATOMS: atom_id res chain seq x y z
N MET A 1 -4.16 10.47 0.55
CA MET A 1 -5.29 9.57 0.84
C MET A 1 -4.77 8.49 1.75
N THR A 2 -5.43 8.28 2.89
CA THR A 2 -5.13 7.15 3.79
C THR A 2 -5.76 5.88 3.26
N ILE A 3 -4.99 4.80 3.31
CA ILE A 3 -5.33 3.50 2.72
C ILE A 3 -5.12 2.41 3.77
N MET A 4 -5.99 1.40 3.77
CA MET A 4 -5.84 0.17 4.53
C MET A 4 -5.99 -1.04 3.59
N SER A 5 -5.27 -2.13 3.83
CA SER A 5 -5.43 -3.37 3.09
C SER A 5 -6.73 -4.11 3.48
N GLU A 6 -7.29 -4.90 2.56
CA GLU A 6 -8.42 -5.78 2.85
C GLU A 6 -8.12 -6.74 4.01
N ALA A 7 -6.96 -7.40 3.97
CA ALA A 7 -6.54 -8.34 5.02
C ALA A 7 -6.44 -7.69 6.40
N CYS A 8 -6.01 -6.42 6.47
CA CYS A 8 -5.99 -5.65 7.72
C CYS A 8 -7.42 -5.34 8.19
N ALA A 9 -8.31 -4.92 7.29
CA ALA A 9 -9.71 -4.63 7.63
C ALA A 9 -10.47 -5.88 8.14
N GLU A 10 -10.19 -7.05 7.59
CA GLU A 10 -10.71 -8.34 8.08
C GLU A 10 -10.16 -8.69 9.46
N ARG A 11 -8.83 -8.59 9.66
CA ARG A 11 -8.18 -8.87 10.94
C ARG A 11 -8.63 -7.93 12.06
N CYS A 12 -8.90 -6.67 11.72
CA CYS A 12 -9.47 -5.68 12.64
C CYS A 12 -10.99 -5.81 12.82
N ASN A 13 -11.65 -6.73 12.11
CA ASN A 13 -13.10 -6.94 12.14
C ASN A 13 -13.93 -5.67 11.85
N ILE A 14 -13.46 -4.86 10.89
CA ILE A 14 -14.12 -3.61 10.47
C ILE A 14 -14.76 -3.70 9.09
N MET A 15 -14.83 -4.88 8.47
CA MET A 15 -15.44 -5.07 7.14
C MET A 15 -16.89 -4.58 7.07
N ARG A 16 -17.62 -4.61 8.18
CA ARG A 16 -18.98 -4.04 8.31
C ARG A 16 -19.07 -2.53 8.11
N LEU A 17 -17.95 -1.81 8.27
CA LEU A 17 -17.86 -0.35 8.11
C LEU A 17 -17.52 0.06 6.67
N VAL A 18 -17.20 -0.90 5.80
CA VAL A 18 -16.74 -0.65 4.45
C VAL A 18 -17.93 -0.42 3.53
N ASP A 19 -18.07 0.83 3.04
CA ASP A 19 -19.05 1.17 2.02
C ASP A 19 -18.53 0.77 0.63
N ARG A 20 -19.03 -0.35 0.11
CA ARG A 20 -18.64 -0.92 -1.19
C ARG A 20 -19.11 -0.08 -2.38
N ARG A 21 -20.02 0.88 -2.20
CA ARG A 21 -20.44 1.80 -3.29
C ARG A 21 -19.30 2.74 -3.72
N TRP A 22 -18.32 2.92 -2.84
CA TRP A 22 -17.08 3.66 -3.12
C TRP A 22 -15.98 2.76 -3.70
N GLY A 23 -16.32 1.54 -4.10
CA GLY A 23 -15.42 0.66 -4.82
C GLY A 23 -15.09 1.19 -6.21
N GLY A 24 -13.94 0.79 -6.74
CA GLY A 24 -13.46 1.26 -8.04
C GLY A 24 -12.02 0.87 -8.29
N ILE A 25 -11.39 1.51 -9.27
CA ILE A 25 -9.98 1.28 -9.59
C ILE A 25 -9.20 2.55 -9.24
N ALA A 26 -8.28 2.44 -8.27
CA ALA A 26 -7.32 3.49 -7.98
C ALA A 26 -6.23 3.50 -9.06
N LYS A 27 -6.16 4.59 -9.81
CA LYS A 27 -5.04 4.87 -10.72
C LYS A 27 -4.07 5.82 -10.03
N GLY A 28 -2.84 5.38 -9.79
CA GLY A 28 -1.80 6.12 -9.09
C GLY A 28 -0.42 5.53 -9.37
N VAL A 29 0.39 5.30 -8.32
CA VAL A 29 1.60 4.47 -8.41
C VAL A 29 1.15 3.00 -8.58
N GLY A 30 0.82 2.63 -9.81
CA GLY A 30 0.18 1.36 -10.15
C GLY A 30 -1.34 1.45 -10.26
N THR A 31 -1.95 0.30 -10.58
CA THR A 31 -3.40 0.13 -10.66
C THR A 31 -3.81 -0.83 -9.55
N GLN A 32 -4.66 -0.37 -8.62
CA GLN A 32 -5.16 -1.20 -7.53
C GLN A 32 -6.68 -1.14 -7.43
N GLN A 33 -7.29 -2.24 -7.03
CA GLN A 33 -8.74 -2.31 -6.84
C GLN A 33 -9.10 -1.76 -5.46
N ILE A 34 -9.94 -0.73 -5.42
CA ILE A 34 -10.58 -0.24 -4.21
C ILE A 34 -11.83 -1.10 -3.98
N ILE A 35 -11.90 -1.76 -2.84
CA ILE A 35 -13.07 -2.55 -2.42
C ILE A 35 -14.19 -1.65 -1.92
N GLY A 36 -13.82 -0.58 -1.22
CA GLY A 36 -14.74 0.39 -0.68
C GLY A 36 -14.04 1.42 0.20
N ARG A 37 -14.84 2.19 0.94
CA ARG A 37 -14.34 3.24 1.82
C ARG A 37 -14.95 3.14 3.21
N VAL A 38 -14.13 3.32 4.24
CA VAL A 38 -14.58 3.57 5.60
C VAL A 38 -14.70 5.08 5.78
N HIS A 39 -15.92 5.55 6.03
CA HIS A 39 -16.21 6.99 6.19
C HIS A 39 -15.71 7.52 7.52
N LEU A 40 -15.87 6.73 8.58
CA LEU A 40 -15.47 7.07 9.94
C LEU A 40 -14.98 5.82 10.66
N GLY A 41 -13.67 5.75 10.88
CA GLY A 41 -13.01 4.79 11.76
C GLY A 41 -12.13 5.51 12.76
N GLN A 42 -11.93 4.91 13.93
CA GLN A 42 -11.00 5.44 14.93
C GLN A 42 -9.67 4.70 14.81
N ILE A 43 -8.61 5.45 14.53
CA ILE A 43 -7.23 4.95 14.54
C ILE A 43 -6.63 5.30 15.88
N GLN A 44 -6.24 4.29 16.67
CA GLN A 44 -5.60 4.53 17.95
C GLN A 44 -4.09 4.78 17.75
N ILE A 45 -3.59 5.90 18.27
CA ILE A 45 -2.15 6.23 18.32
C ILE A 45 -1.80 6.61 19.75
N GLY A 46 -0.98 5.79 20.41
CA GLY A 46 -0.74 5.91 21.85
C GLY A 46 -2.05 5.84 22.63
N LYS A 47 -2.40 6.95 23.30
CA LYS A 47 -3.63 7.08 24.10
C LYS A 47 -4.81 7.70 23.35
N ASP A 48 -4.61 8.18 22.13
CA ASP A 48 -5.62 8.96 21.41
C ASP A 48 -6.31 8.14 20.33
N TYR A 49 -7.58 8.47 20.09
CA TYR A 49 -8.41 7.87 19.04
C TYR A 49 -8.71 8.90 17.94
N LEU A 50 -8.01 8.77 16.81
CA LEU A 50 -8.10 9.70 15.69
C LEU A 50 -9.21 9.30 14.73
N GLN A 51 -10.27 10.09 14.69
CA GLN A 51 -11.36 9.92 13.73
C GLN A 51 -10.88 10.18 12.30
N SER A 52 -11.05 9.16 11.46
CA SER A 52 -10.35 9.07 10.17
C SER A 52 -11.20 8.35 9.12
N SER A 53 -11.20 8.87 7.90
CA SER A 53 -11.73 8.18 6.71
C SER A 53 -10.60 7.56 5.90
N PHE A 54 -10.76 6.33 5.40
CA PHE A 54 -9.73 5.65 4.62
C PHE A 54 -10.34 4.68 3.61
N SER A 55 -9.62 4.44 2.51
CA SER A 55 -10.03 3.52 1.45
C SER A 55 -9.46 2.13 1.70
N ILE A 56 -10.24 1.09 1.39
CA ILE A 56 -9.80 -0.31 1.50
C ILE A 56 -9.34 -0.79 0.13
N LEU A 57 -8.08 -1.20 0.02
CA LEU A 57 -7.48 -1.68 -1.23
C LEU A 57 -7.23 -3.18 -1.16
N LYS A 58 -7.49 -3.85 -2.28
CA LYS A 58 -7.22 -5.27 -2.48
C LYS A 58 -5.73 -5.50 -2.76
N ASP A 59 -5.18 -6.59 -2.25
CA ASP A 59 -3.81 -7.06 -2.55
C ASP A 59 -2.70 -6.03 -2.22
N GLN A 60 -2.95 -5.16 -1.24
CA GLN A 60 -2.00 -4.18 -0.75
C GLN A 60 -1.03 -4.85 0.26
N PRO A 61 0.30 -4.83 0.04
CA PRO A 61 1.26 -5.51 0.92
C PRO A 61 1.36 -4.86 2.30
N MET A 62 1.19 -3.54 2.38
CA MET A 62 1.17 -2.82 3.66
C MET A 62 -0.23 -2.79 4.25
N ASP A 63 -0.33 -3.05 5.55
CA ASP A 63 -1.60 -3.05 6.28
C ASP A 63 -2.28 -1.67 6.30
N MET A 64 -1.51 -0.61 6.57
CA MET A 64 -2.01 0.74 6.74
C MET A 64 -1.01 1.75 6.20
N LEU A 65 -1.48 2.67 5.36
CA LEU A 65 -0.71 3.79 4.85
C LEU A 65 -1.41 5.08 5.28
N LEU A 66 -0.77 5.82 6.19
CA LEU A 66 -1.25 7.12 6.65
C LEU A 66 -0.93 8.20 5.60
N GLY A 67 -1.96 8.69 4.93
CA GLY A 67 -1.83 9.71 3.90
C GLY A 67 -1.78 11.13 4.47
N LEU A 68 -1.38 12.08 3.63
CA LEU A 68 -1.36 13.51 3.96
C LEU A 68 -2.71 14.08 4.39
N ASP A 69 -3.81 13.46 3.96
CA ASP A 69 -5.18 13.79 4.38
C ASP A 69 -5.42 13.52 5.88
N MET A 70 -4.84 12.47 6.46
CA MET A 70 -4.88 12.29 7.91
C MET A 70 -3.90 13.20 8.63
N LEU A 71 -2.68 13.30 8.11
CA LEU A 71 -1.64 14.13 8.72
C LEU A 71 -2.06 15.61 8.78
N LYS A 72 -2.64 16.15 7.70
CA LYS A 72 -3.16 17.53 7.69
C LYS A 72 -4.37 17.71 8.60
N ARG A 73 -5.29 16.75 8.64
CA ARG A 73 -6.50 16.83 9.48
C ARG A 73 -6.17 16.92 10.96
N HIS A 74 -5.21 16.10 11.42
CA HIS A 74 -4.80 16.06 12.83
C HIS A 74 -3.56 16.93 13.13
N GLN A 75 -3.18 17.80 12.18
CA GLN A 75 -2.04 18.71 12.27
C GLN A 75 -0.75 18.01 12.72
N CYS A 76 -0.51 16.80 12.20
CA CYS A 76 0.61 15.99 12.61
C CYS A 76 1.95 16.64 12.21
N CYS A 77 2.93 16.55 13.11
CA CYS A 77 4.31 16.93 12.85
C CYS A 77 5.17 15.66 12.73
N ILE A 78 5.89 15.55 11.61
CA ILE A 78 6.89 14.48 11.40
C ILE A 78 8.24 15.04 11.83
N ASP A 79 8.65 14.73 13.05
CA ASP A 79 9.93 15.16 13.60
C ASP A 79 11.00 14.09 13.33
N LEU A 80 11.70 14.25 12.20
CA LEU A 80 12.79 13.36 11.81
C LEU A 80 14.06 13.52 12.66
N LYS A 81 14.20 14.65 13.38
CA LYS A 81 15.35 14.87 14.27
C LYS A 81 15.22 14.07 15.56
N ARG A 82 14.01 13.99 16.11
CA ARG A 82 13.69 13.20 17.32
C ARG A 82 13.21 11.77 17.01
N ASN A 83 12.95 11.48 15.73
CA ASN A 83 12.36 10.25 15.23
C ASN A 83 10.95 10.00 15.79
N LEU A 84 10.09 11.02 15.76
CA LEU A 84 8.74 11.01 16.32
C LEU A 84 7.68 11.48 15.32
N LEU A 85 6.49 10.90 15.42
CA LEU A 85 5.26 11.46 14.88
C LEU A 85 4.47 12.11 16.03
N ILE A 86 4.23 13.40 15.93
CA ILE A 86 3.50 14.18 16.93
C ILE A 86 2.10 14.48 16.38
N ILE A 87 1.06 14.19 17.14
CA ILE A 87 -0.32 14.53 16.82
C ILE A 87 -0.58 15.96 17.28
N GLY A 88 -0.77 16.90 16.35
CA GLY A 88 -0.87 18.32 16.68
C GLY A 88 -2.10 18.70 17.51
N THR A 89 -3.22 17.98 17.32
CA THR A 89 -4.47 18.26 18.04
C THR A 89 -4.44 17.88 19.53
N THR A 90 -3.61 16.90 19.91
CA THR A 90 -3.56 16.36 21.29
C THR A 90 -2.19 16.47 21.95
N GLY A 91 -1.14 16.71 21.18
CA GLY A 91 0.25 16.70 21.63
C GLY A 91 0.83 15.30 21.88
N THR A 92 0.09 14.23 21.56
CA THR A 92 0.61 12.86 21.73
C THR A 92 1.76 12.60 20.77
N GLU A 93 2.84 12.06 21.30
CA GLU A 93 4.03 11.67 20.54
C GLU A 93 4.07 10.14 20.43
N THR A 94 4.38 9.63 19.23
CA THR A 94 4.71 8.23 19.01
C THR A 94 6.06 8.14 18.29
N ARG A 95 6.90 7.19 18.68
CA ARG A 95 8.19 6.95 18.01
C ARG A 95 7.96 6.22 16.69
N PHE A 96 8.74 6.54 15.67
CA PHE A 96 8.81 5.72 14.47
C PHE A 96 9.43 4.36 14.80
N LEU A 97 9.05 3.33 14.05
CA LEU A 97 9.61 1.99 14.21
C LEU A 97 11.08 1.98 13.79
N ASP A 98 11.87 1.21 14.52
CA ASP A 98 13.25 0.90 14.14
C ASP A 98 13.27 -0.17 13.02
N GLU A 99 14.38 -0.31 12.30
CA GLU A 99 14.48 -1.22 11.15
C GLU A 99 14.18 -2.69 11.49
N THR A 100 14.51 -3.11 12.72
CA THR A 100 14.24 -4.47 13.21
C THR A 100 12.74 -4.75 13.33
N ASP A 101 11.96 -3.71 13.64
CA ASP A 101 10.53 -3.80 13.90
C ASP A 101 9.69 -3.55 12.65
N LEU A 102 10.32 -3.15 11.53
CA LEU A 102 9.64 -3.03 10.26
C LEU A 102 9.17 -4.40 9.76
N PRO A 103 7.92 -4.49 9.26
CA PRO A 103 7.42 -5.72 8.68
C PRO A 103 8.26 -6.11 7.45
N GLY A 104 8.35 -7.41 7.16
CA GLY A 104 9.26 -7.94 6.13
C GLY A 104 9.09 -7.31 4.74
N HIS A 105 7.86 -6.88 4.39
CA HIS A 105 7.57 -6.19 3.12
C HIS A 105 7.96 -4.70 3.09
N ALA A 106 8.23 -4.09 4.25
CA ALA A 106 8.63 -2.68 4.38
C ALA A 106 10.14 -2.49 4.61
N ARG A 107 10.87 -3.57 4.87
CA ARG A 107 12.33 -3.54 4.94
C ARG A 107 12.85 -3.23 3.53
N LEU A 108 13.44 -2.05 3.36
CA LEU A 108 14.03 -1.57 2.09
C LEU A 108 15.24 -2.38 1.62
N ASN A 109 15.54 -3.51 2.27
CA ASN A 109 16.38 -4.52 1.66
C ASN A 109 15.60 -5.10 0.48
N VAL A 110 16.02 -4.70 -0.71
CA VAL A 110 15.98 -5.50 -1.93
C VAL A 110 16.55 -6.89 -1.58
N GLY A 111 15.73 -7.73 -0.94
CA GLY A 111 15.99 -9.15 -0.85
C GLY A 111 15.95 -9.69 -2.28
N PRO A 112 16.76 -10.72 -2.61
CA PRO A 112 16.68 -11.34 -3.92
C PRO A 112 15.20 -11.66 -4.17
N MET A 113 14.73 -11.29 -5.35
CA MET A 113 13.39 -11.58 -5.82
C MET A 113 13.05 -13.02 -5.43
N SER A 114 11.89 -13.24 -4.80
CA SER A 114 11.53 -14.60 -4.36
C SER A 114 11.68 -15.56 -5.55
N PRO A 115 12.14 -16.81 -5.36
CA PRO A 115 12.42 -17.72 -6.47
C PRO A 115 11.24 -17.84 -7.46
N LYS A 116 10.00 -17.78 -6.94
CA LYS A 116 8.78 -17.78 -7.75
C LYS A 116 8.59 -16.54 -8.61
N ALA A 117 8.90 -15.36 -8.06
CA ALA A 117 8.79 -14.10 -8.80
C ALA A 117 9.88 -13.99 -9.88
N ALA A 118 11.08 -14.51 -9.61
CA ALA A 118 12.16 -14.59 -10.59
C ALA A 118 11.81 -15.57 -11.73
N GLU A 119 11.24 -16.73 -11.38
CA GLU A 119 10.76 -17.71 -12.38
C GLU A 119 9.64 -17.14 -13.26
N GLU A 120 8.69 -16.39 -12.70
CA GLU A 120 7.64 -15.73 -13.50
C GLU A 120 8.19 -14.65 -14.42
N GLU A 121 9.14 -13.84 -13.95
CA GLU A 121 9.77 -12.78 -14.75
C GLU A 121 10.62 -13.36 -15.90
N ASP A 122 11.40 -14.41 -15.64
CA ASP A 122 12.17 -15.13 -16.66
C ASP A 122 11.25 -15.75 -17.73
N LYS A 123 10.09 -16.28 -17.33
CA LYS A 123 9.10 -16.83 -18.25
C LYS A 123 8.52 -15.77 -19.17
N LEU A 124 8.16 -14.61 -18.61
CA LEU A 124 7.61 -13.48 -19.35
C LEU A 124 8.63 -12.89 -20.34
N LEU A 125 9.90 -12.81 -19.94
CA LEU A 125 11.00 -12.38 -20.80
C LEU A 125 11.22 -13.36 -21.96
N ALA A 126 11.22 -14.67 -21.69
CA ALA A 126 11.38 -15.69 -22.73
C ALA A 126 10.24 -15.64 -23.76
N GLU A 127 8.99 -15.49 -23.31
CA GLU A 127 7.83 -15.35 -24.19
C GLU A 127 7.91 -14.09 -25.06
N ALA A 128 8.34 -12.95 -24.49
CA ALA A 128 8.51 -11.70 -25.22
C ALA A 128 9.59 -11.80 -26.31
N ILE A 129 10.72 -12.46 -26.01
CA ILE A 129 11.81 -12.69 -26.97
C ILE A 129 11.33 -13.59 -28.12
N HIS A 130 10.65 -14.70 -27.80
CA HIS A 130 10.14 -15.62 -28.82
C HIS A 130 9.10 -14.94 -29.73
N LYS A 131 8.21 -14.14 -29.15
CA LYS A 131 7.23 -13.38 -29.91
C LYS A 131 7.88 -12.35 -30.84
N SER A 132 8.91 -11.64 -30.37
CA SER A 132 9.65 -10.70 -31.20
C SER A 132 10.41 -11.40 -32.34
N GLN A 133 10.98 -12.60 -32.11
CA GLN A 133 11.70 -13.37 -33.13
C GLN A 133 10.75 -13.90 -34.21
N THR A 134 9.58 -14.41 -33.81
CA THR A 134 8.57 -14.92 -34.75
C THR A 134 7.91 -13.81 -35.56
N GLU A 135 7.62 -12.67 -34.95
CA GLU A 135 7.14 -11.47 -35.66
C GLU A 135 8.20 -10.95 -36.65
N HIS A 136 9.47 -10.95 -36.27
CA HIS A 136 10.57 -10.53 -37.15
C HIS A 136 10.76 -11.49 -38.34
N GLN A 137 10.67 -12.80 -38.13
CA GLN A 137 10.72 -13.80 -39.22
C GLN A 137 9.51 -13.71 -40.15
N GLY A 138 8.31 -13.47 -39.62
CA GLY A 138 7.10 -13.25 -40.42
C GLY A 138 7.16 -11.98 -41.27
N TYR A 139 7.88 -10.95 -40.83
CA TYR A 139 8.16 -9.75 -41.61
C TYR A 139 9.15 -10.01 -42.76
N LEU A 140 10.18 -10.82 -42.53
CA LEU A 140 11.18 -11.16 -43.54
C LEU A 140 10.65 -12.10 -44.63
N GLN A 141 9.68 -12.96 -44.33
CA GLN A 141 9.04 -13.84 -45.32
C GLN A 141 7.99 -13.15 -46.22
N ARG A 142 7.61 -11.91 -45.91
CA ARG A 142 6.62 -11.12 -46.68
C ARG A 142 7.24 -10.13 -47.69
N LYS A 143 8.57 -10.13 -47.84
CA LYS A 143 9.29 -9.44 -48.92
C LYS A 143 9.75 -10.45 -49.97
#